data_AF-A0A1E1MG48-F1
#
_entry.id   AF-A0A1E1MG48-F1
#
_cell.length_a   1.000
_cell.length_b   1.000
_cell.length_c   1.000
_cell.angle_alpha   90.00
_cell.angle_beta   90.00
_cell.angle_gamma   90.00
#
_symmetry.space_group_name_H-M   'P 1'
#
loop_
_entity.id
_entity.type
_entity.pdbx_description
1 polymer ?
#
loop_
_entity_poly.entity_id
_entity_poly.type
_entity_poly.pdbx_seq_one_letter_code
_entity_poly.pdbx_strand_id
1 'polypeptide(L)'
;MHGATALQLRLAHAHAHATTIDTSSSFLSLNTSYIQSLGFFSGFKLATFFWQKTSRVEAPKSAPIDIMAHPSPQPELKPSFCFSTVQLRDFLRISRSSIDDSITQNLNALLTPASSGFDPSSTSFRTPRPSNSRRIPQTSCQNFKNQVLFPSWQMRSDVLNYCASVATSPDPDDPESVLRQVESEKDRERIVDERLDPYSSRFYPTETRTERLAELVRQERGVENIVRARSWGLVGERCGEDYRRWDEALNDWRKGREGKE
;
A
#
# COMPACT_ATOMS: atom_id res chain seq x y z
N MET A 1 23.69 -55.10 -41.95
CA MET A 1 22.60 -55.05 -42.96
C MET A 1 21.73 -53.86 -42.58
N HIS A 2 21.98 -52.71 -43.21
CA HIS A 2 21.12 -52.08 -44.26
C HIS A 2 19.79 -51.58 -43.67
N GLY A 3 19.36 -50.31 -43.75
CA GLY A 3 19.81 -49.05 -44.38
C GLY A 3 19.10 -47.88 -43.64
N ALA A 4 19.58 -46.62 -43.66
CA ALA A 4 19.34 -45.60 -44.70
C ALA A 4 17.85 -45.55 -45.14
N THR A 5 17.08 -44.45 -45.14
CA THR A 5 17.38 -43.11 -45.69
C THR A 5 16.21 -42.12 -45.45
N ALA A 6 16.55 -40.82 -45.47
CA ALA A 6 15.81 -39.61 -45.96
C ALA A 6 14.47 -39.18 -45.29
N LEU A 7 14.30 -37.98 -44.71
CA LEU A 7 14.48 -36.59 -45.19
C LEU A 7 13.30 -36.10 -46.06
N GLN A 8 12.46 -35.21 -45.52
CA GLN A 8 11.75 -34.22 -46.34
C GLN A 8 11.40 -32.94 -45.59
N LEU A 9 12.11 -31.91 -46.05
CA LEU A 9 12.02 -30.48 -45.84
C LEU A 9 10.75 -29.91 -46.52
N ARG A 10 10.04 -28.97 -45.90
CA ARG A 10 9.27 -27.94 -46.64
C ARG A 10 9.43 -26.57 -45.99
N LEU A 11 10.01 -25.67 -46.78
CA LEU A 11 10.20 -24.24 -46.59
C LEU A 11 9.16 -23.47 -47.41
N ALA A 12 9.06 -22.16 -47.14
CA ALA A 12 8.50 -21.06 -47.96
C ALA A 12 6.97 -20.79 -47.85
N HIS A 13 6.45 -19.56 -47.80
CA HIS A 13 7.02 -18.21 -47.97
C HIS A 13 6.04 -17.15 -47.43
N ALA A 14 6.59 -15.96 -47.12
CA ALA A 14 5.91 -14.77 -46.63
C ALA A 14 5.15 -13.99 -47.73
N HIS A 15 4.18 -13.16 -47.34
CA HIS A 15 3.88 -11.91 -48.04
C HIS A 15 3.53 -10.79 -47.04
N ALA A 16 4.32 -9.73 -47.11
CA ALA A 16 4.12 -8.46 -46.44
C ALA A 16 3.19 -7.55 -47.27
N HIS A 17 2.46 -6.67 -46.59
CA HIS A 17 2.05 -5.39 -47.17
C HIS A 17 2.26 -4.29 -46.13
N ALA A 18 3.06 -3.30 -46.53
CA ALA A 18 3.34 -2.06 -45.83
C ALA A 18 2.67 -0.91 -46.58
N THR A 19 2.12 0.05 -45.84
CA THR A 19 1.85 1.46 -46.19
C THR A 19 1.27 2.11 -44.93
N THR A 20 1.53 3.31 -44.47
CA THR A 20 2.43 4.43 -44.79
C THR A 20 2.27 5.41 -43.62
N ILE A 21 3.31 6.19 -43.38
CA ILE A 21 3.46 7.28 -42.40
C ILE A 21 2.38 8.36 -42.60
N ASP A 22 1.84 8.94 -41.53
CA ASP A 22 1.64 10.40 -41.52
C ASP A 22 1.77 11.02 -40.12
N THR A 23 2.46 12.15 -40.16
CA THR A 23 2.82 13.08 -39.10
C THR A 23 1.65 13.99 -38.74
N SER A 24 1.47 14.35 -37.46
CA SER A 24 1.23 15.75 -37.06
C SER A 24 0.97 15.90 -35.55
N SER A 25 1.78 16.79 -34.98
CA SER A 25 1.55 17.53 -33.74
C SER A 25 0.17 18.18 -33.73
N SER A 26 -0.45 18.30 -32.55
CA SER A 26 -0.94 19.60 -32.02
C SER A 26 -1.56 19.46 -30.63
N PHE A 27 -0.95 20.24 -29.73
CA PHE A 27 -1.45 20.86 -28.51
C PHE A 27 -2.98 20.98 -28.39
N LEU A 28 -3.52 20.52 -27.25
CA LEU A 28 -4.84 20.95 -26.79
C LEU A 28 -4.69 21.99 -25.68
N SER A 29 -5.22 23.16 -26.02
CA SER A 29 -5.36 24.39 -25.25
C SER A 29 -6.30 24.22 -24.05
N LEU A 30 -5.93 24.91 -22.97
CA LEU A 30 -6.78 25.27 -21.84
C LEU A 30 -8.00 26.08 -22.31
N ASN A 31 -9.17 25.80 -21.73
CA ASN A 31 -10.35 26.66 -21.80
C ASN A 31 -10.46 27.43 -20.49
N THR A 32 -10.29 28.76 -20.57
CA THR A 32 -10.57 29.70 -19.47
C THR A 32 -11.66 30.64 -19.95
N SER A 33 -12.85 30.56 -19.32
CA SER A 33 -13.97 31.43 -19.62
C SER A 33 -14.00 32.62 -18.66
N TYR A 34 -13.93 33.78 -19.30
CA TYR A 34 -14.25 35.14 -18.93
C TYR A 34 -15.59 35.30 -18.18
N ILE A 35 -15.69 36.27 -17.25
CA ILE A 35 -16.59 37.44 -17.36
C ILE A 35 -16.34 38.39 -16.18
N GLN A 36 -16.13 39.66 -16.55
CA GLN A 36 -15.84 40.81 -15.72
C GLN A 36 -17.10 41.69 -15.66
N SER A 37 -17.46 42.11 -14.44
CA SER A 37 -18.00 43.42 -14.00
C SER A 37 -18.85 44.29 -14.95
N LEU A 38 -20.01 44.77 -14.48
CA LEU A 38 -20.24 46.18 -14.05
C LEU A 38 -21.74 46.47 -13.84
N GLY A 39 -22.07 47.23 -12.80
CA GLY A 39 -23.41 47.81 -12.62
C GLY A 39 -23.60 48.51 -11.26
N PHE A 40 -23.35 49.82 -11.24
CA PHE A 40 -23.62 50.78 -10.16
C PHE A 40 -25.10 50.82 -9.72
N PHE A 41 -25.38 51.17 -8.46
CA PHE A 41 -26.25 52.31 -8.07
C PHE A 41 -26.35 52.49 -6.53
N SER A 42 -25.95 53.69 -6.09
CA SER A 42 -26.45 54.55 -4.99
C SER A 42 -27.34 54.00 -3.85
N GLY A 43 -27.04 54.43 -2.62
CA GLY A 43 -28.09 54.74 -1.63
C GLY A 43 -27.78 54.43 -0.17
N PHE A 44 -27.50 55.48 0.62
CA PHE A 44 -27.50 55.50 2.08
C PHE A 44 -28.75 54.85 2.69
N LYS A 45 -28.60 54.03 3.75
CA LYS A 45 -29.37 54.11 5.01
C LYS A 45 -28.59 53.52 6.19
N LEU A 46 -28.35 54.33 7.22
CA LEU A 46 -28.03 53.87 8.57
C LEU A 46 -29.19 52.98 9.07
N ALA A 47 -28.88 51.75 9.46
CA ALA A 47 -29.79 50.91 10.23
C ALA A 47 -29.08 50.48 11.53
N THR A 48 -29.73 50.85 12.62
CA THR A 48 -29.43 50.60 14.02
C THR A 48 -29.12 49.13 14.33
N PHE A 49 -28.03 48.88 15.07
CA PHE A 49 -27.75 47.61 15.73
C PHE A 49 -28.80 47.33 16.81
N PHE A 50 -29.82 46.55 16.48
CA PHE A 50 -30.67 45.90 17.48
C PHE A 50 -30.10 44.50 17.77
N TRP A 51 -29.67 44.31 19.02
CA TRP A 51 -29.26 43.02 19.56
C TRP A 51 -30.48 42.09 19.63
N GLN A 52 -30.57 41.13 18.71
CA GLN A 52 -31.58 40.08 18.75
C GLN A 52 -31.03 38.89 19.55
N LYS A 53 -31.69 38.60 20.67
CA LYS A 53 -31.40 37.46 21.55
C LYS A 53 -31.85 36.18 20.83
N THR A 54 -30.93 35.51 20.14
CA THR A 54 -31.21 34.19 19.54
C THR A 54 -31.21 33.14 20.64
N SER A 55 -32.36 32.53 20.88
CA SER A 55 -32.48 31.30 21.65
C SER A 55 -31.72 30.20 20.92
N ARG A 56 -30.63 29.74 21.52
CA ARG A 56 -29.79 28.67 21.00
C ARG A 56 -30.60 27.36 21.09
N VAL A 57 -31.12 26.89 19.97
CA VAL A 57 -31.62 25.51 19.85
C VAL A 57 -30.41 24.59 19.97
N GLU A 58 -30.46 23.72 20.98
CA GLU A 58 -29.46 22.68 21.24
C GLU A 58 -29.35 21.79 19.98
N ALA A 59 -28.21 21.87 19.29
CA ALA A 59 -27.92 20.96 18.19
C ALA A 59 -27.82 19.53 18.76
N PRO A 60 -28.40 18.51 18.11
CA PRO A 60 -28.21 17.13 18.55
C PRO A 60 -26.71 16.81 18.54
N LYS A 61 -26.21 16.31 19.67
CA LYS A 61 -24.82 15.81 19.82
C LYS A 61 -24.51 14.90 18.63
N SER A 62 -23.72 15.39 17.69
CA SER A 62 -23.10 14.53 16.71
C SER A 62 -22.28 13.51 17.49
N ALA A 63 -22.55 12.23 17.27
CA ALA A 63 -21.67 11.17 17.73
C ALA A 63 -20.23 11.55 17.36
N PRO A 64 -19.24 11.27 18.23
CA PRO A 64 -17.86 11.59 17.92
C PRO A 64 -17.53 10.94 16.58
N ILE A 65 -17.18 11.77 15.60
CA ILE A 65 -16.54 11.29 14.38
C ILE A 65 -15.25 10.68 14.89
N ASP A 66 -15.23 9.34 14.93
CA ASP A 66 -14.02 8.58 15.22
C ASP A 66 -12.99 9.01 14.18
N ILE A 67 -12.09 9.92 14.57
CA ILE A 67 -10.82 10.14 13.87
C ILE A 67 -9.95 8.94 14.21
N MET A 68 -10.45 7.73 13.92
CA MET A 68 -9.73 6.50 14.06
C MET A 68 -9.07 6.22 12.73
N ALA A 69 -7.82 5.77 12.78
CA ALA A 69 -7.19 5.23 11.59
C ALA A 69 -8.08 4.11 11.04
N HIS A 70 -8.53 4.25 9.80
CA HIS A 70 -9.35 3.25 9.15
C HIS A 70 -8.45 2.27 8.37
N PRO A 71 -8.77 0.97 8.34
CA PRO A 71 -8.09 0.06 7.45
C PRO A 71 -8.25 0.56 6.01
N SER A 72 -7.14 0.57 5.25
CA SER A 72 -7.14 0.89 3.82
C SER A 72 -8.21 0.08 3.08
N PRO A 73 -8.88 0.63 2.05
CA PRO A 73 -9.73 -0.18 1.18
C PRO A 73 -8.90 -1.32 0.57
N GLN A 74 -9.50 -2.50 0.47
CA GLN A 74 -8.87 -3.65 -0.17
C GLN A 74 -8.75 -3.39 -1.68
N PRO A 75 -7.56 -3.58 -2.28
CA PRO A 75 -7.41 -3.46 -3.72
C PRO A 75 -8.11 -4.63 -4.42
N GLU A 76 -8.61 -4.39 -5.64
CA GLU A 76 -9.10 -5.47 -6.49
C GLU A 76 -7.89 -6.31 -6.95
N LEU A 77 -7.79 -7.55 -6.45
CA LEU A 77 -6.65 -8.42 -6.69
C LEU A 77 -6.70 -8.98 -8.12
N LYS A 78 -5.84 -8.44 -8.98
CA LYS A 78 -5.60 -8.89 -10.35
C LYS A 78 -4.09 -9.10 -10.59
N PRO A 79 -3.67 -9.99 -11.50
CA PRO A 79 -2.24 -10.20 -11.77
C PRO A 79 -1.55 -8.91 -12.24
N SER A 80 -2.26 -8.05 -12.99
CA SER A 80 -1.77 -6.75 -13.45
C SER A 80 -1.35 -5.81 -12.31
N PHE A 81 -2.03 -5.88 -11.15
CA PHE A 81 -1.66 -5.13 -9.96
C PHE A 81 -0.29 -5.59 -9.43
N CYS A 82 -0.05 -6.90 -9.36
CA CYS A 82 1.22 -7.44 -8.86
C CYS A 82 2.40 -7.12 -9.78
N PHE A 83 2.21 -7.20 -11.09
CA PHE A 83 3.27 -6.86 -12.05
C PHE A 83 3.58 -5.36 -12.12
N SER A 84 2.68 -4.50 -11.64
CA SER A 84 2.97 -3.09 -11.47
C SER A 84 3.68 -2.84 -10.14
N THR A 85 5.01 -2.87 -10.16
CA THR A 85 5.85 -2.70 -8.96
C THR A 85 5.58 -1.38 -8.23
N VAL A 86 5.23 -0.32 -8.96
CA VAL A 86 4.85 0.98 -8.40
C VAL A 86 3.54 0.87 -7.60
N GLN A 87 2.49 0.30 -8.20
CA GLN A 87 1.19 0.18 -7.53
C GLN A 87 1.27 -0.71 -6.29
N LEU A 88 1.97 -1.84 -6.38
CA LEU A 88 2.18 -2.73 -5.24
C LEU A 88 2.92 -2.03 -4.10
N ARG A 89 4.04 -1.36 -4.40
CA ARG A 89 4.83 -0.63 -3.39
C ARG A 89 4.06 0.55 -2.80
N ASP A 90 3.34 1.31 -3.61
CA ASP A 90 2.55 2.44 -3.13
C ASP A 90 1.40 2.01 -2.23
N PHE A 91 0.70 0.93 -2.58
CA PHE A 91 -0.32 0.36 -1.70
C PHE A 91 0.28 -0.01 -0.33
N LEU A 92 1.40 -0.74 -0.30
CA LEU A 92 2.05 -1.15 0.93
C LEU A 92 2.53 0.07 1.74
N ARG A 93 3.14 1.05 1.07
CA ARG A 93 3.61 2.30 1.68
C ARG A 93 2.47 3.09 2.31
N ILE A 94 1.37 3.30 1.60
CA ILE A 94 0.21 4.05 2.09
C ILE A 94 -0.46 3.30 3.25
N SER A 95 -0.62 1.98 3.13
CA SER A 95 -1.19 1.15 4.19
C SER A 95 -0.36 1.24 5.47
N ARG A 96 0.98 1.10 5.37
CA ARG A 96 1.91 1.26 6.50
C ARG A 96 1.86 2.67 7.08
N SER A 97 1.86 3.71 6.24
CA SER A 97 1.85 5.09 6.73
C SER A 97 0.56 5.45 7.49
N SER A 98 -0.56 4.85 7.08
CA SER A 98 -1.86 5.11 7.70
C SER A 98 -2.01 4.50 9.10
N ILE A 99 -1.36 3.35 9.38
CA ILE A 99 -1.54 2.60 10.63
C ILE A 99 -0.24 2.50 11.45
N ASP A 100 0.83 2.03 10.83
CA ASP A 100 2.06 1.60 11.50
C ASP A 100 3.02 2.78 11.73
N ASP A 101 3.26 3.64 10.74
CA ASP A 101 4.13 4.82 10.94
C ASP A 101 3.48 5.85 11.88
N SER A 102 2.14 5.94 11.81
CA SER A 102 1.31 6.78 12.68
C SER A 102 0.88 6.07 13.97
N ILE A 103 1.41 4.89 14.28
CA ILE A 103 0.92 4.05 15.40
C ILE A 103 0.91 4.80 16.74
N THR A 104 1.91 5.63 17.00
CA THR A 104 1.97 6.42 18.24
C THR A 104 0.85 7.47 18.29
N GLN A 105 0.53 8.09 17.16
CA GLN A 105 -0.57 9.05 17.06
C GLN A 105 -1.92 8.33 17.25
N ASN A 106 -2.10 7.20 16.58
CA ASN A 106 -3.30 6.37 16.70
C ASN A 106 -3.53 5.90 18.14
N LEU A 107 -2.49 5.41 18.82
CA LEU A 107 -2.55 5.00 20.22
C LEU A 107 -2.82 6.18 21.17
N ASN A 108 -2.22 7.35 20.92
CA ASN A 108 -2.50 8.54 21.71
C ASN A 108 -3.94 9.06 21.53
N ALA A 109 -4.54 8.87 20.35
CA ALA A 109 -5.94 9.23 20.10
C ALA A 109 -6.93 8.36 20.91
N LEU A 110 -6.54 7.13 21.29
CA LEU A 110 -7.33 6.28 22.18
C LEU A 110 -7.39 6.82 23.62
N LEU A 111 -6.49 7.74 23.98
CA LEU A 111 -6.55 8.44 25.25
C LEU A 111 -7.53 9.60 25.12
N THR A 112 -8.62 9.53 25.88
CA THR A 112 -9.60 10.63 25.97
C THR A 112 -9.47 11.31 27.33
N PRO A 113 -8.61 12.33 27.52
CA PRO A 113 -8.50 13.02 28.80
C PRO A 113 -9.82 13.65 29.27
N ALA A 114 -10.71 13.99 28.34
CA ALA A 114 -12.02 14.53 28.64
C ALA A 114 -12.93 13.56 29.41
N SER A 115 -12.68 12.24 29.34
CA SER A 115 -13.47 11.26 30.09
C SER A 115 -13.19 11.31 31.60
N SER A 116 -12.03 11.82 32.03
CA SER A 116 -11.69 11.95 33.46
C SER A 116 -12.16 13.26 34.10
N GLY A 117 -12.82 14.15 33.35
CA GLY A 117 -13.19 15.49 33.83
C GLY A 117 -11.97 16.40 34.05
N PHE A 118 -12.20 17.71 34.13
CA PHE A 118 -11.18 18.69 34.51
C PHE A 118 -11.36 19.04 35.98
N ASP A 119 -10.32 18.78 36.79
CA ASP A 119 -10.26 19.22 38.19
C ASP A 119 -9.41 20.50 38.28
N PRO A 120 -10.00 21.68 38.59
CA PRO A 120 -9.25 22.93 38.71
C PRO A 120 -8.23 22.93 39.86
N SER A 121 -8.33 22.00 40.82
CA SER A 121 -7.32 21.84 41.86
C SER A 121 -6.04 21.15 41.34
N SER A 122 -6.13 20.42 40.23
CA SER A 122 -4.99 19.70 39.62
C SER A 122 -3.90 20.61 39.04
N THR A 123 -4.21 21.91 38.81
CA THR A 123 -3.23 22.91 38.34
C THR A 123 -2.47 23.59 39.47
N SER A 124 -2.91 23.41 40.73
CA SER A 124 -2.29 24.08 41.89
C SER A 124 -0.94 23.45 42.31
N PHE A 125 -0.72 22.18 41.97
CA PHE A 125 0.54 21.48 42.25
C PHE A 125 1.06 20.76 41.01
N ARG A 126 2.28 21.11 40.59
CA ARG A 126 2.98 20.43 39.49
C ARG A 126 3.58 19.12 40.01
N THR A 127 2.76 18.10 40.19
CA THR A 127 3.27 16.74 40.48
C THR A 127 3.76 16.09 39.19
N PRO A 128 4.96 15.47 39.17
CA PRO A 128 5.37 14.61 38.08
C PRO A 128 4.33 13.49 37.94
N ARG A 129 3.58 13.50 36.85
CA ARG A 129 2.53 12.48 36.61
C ARG A 129 3.20 11.10 36.62
N PRO A 130 2.70 10.11 37.40
CA PRO A 130 3.29 8.78 37.40
C PRO A 130 3.26 8.21 35.98
N SER A 131 4.35 7.56 35.58
CA SER A 131 4.54 6.95 34.24
C SER A 131 3.38 6.03 33.82
N ASN A 132 2.71 5.43 34.80
CA ASN A 132 1.56 4.55 34.61
C ASN A 132 0.22 5.27 34.32
N SER A 133 0.12 6.60 34.53
CA SER A 133 -1.14 7.35 34.34
C SER A 133 -1.54 7.57 32.87
N ARG A 134 -0.75 7.06 31.93
CA ARG A 134 -0.97 7.20 30.49
C ARG A 134 -1.15 5.85 29.78
N ARG A 135 -1.46 4.78 30.54
CA ARG A 135 -1.88 3.49 29.96
C ARG A 135 -3.26 3.64 29.32
N ILE A 136 -3.40 3.10 28.13
CA ILE A 136 -4.67 3.12 27.39
C ILE A 136 -5.62 2.10 28.05
N PRO A 137 -6.92 2.40 28.18
CA PRO A 137 -7.90 1.42 28.66
C PRO A 137 -7.83 0.12 27.85
N GLN A 138 -7.85 -1.02 28.54
CA GLN A 138 -7.67 -2.33 27.91
C GLN A 138 -8.72 -2.59 26.83
N THR A 139 -9.97 -2.17 27.05
CA THR A 139 -11.06 -2.31 26.08
C THR A 139 -10.79 -1.53 24.79
N SER A 140 -10.36 -0.27 24.89
CA SER A 140 -10.00 0.56 23.72
C SER A 140 -8.83 -0.04 22.95
N CYS A 141 -7.82 -0.57 23.65
CA CYS A 141 -6.70 -1.27 23.03
C CYS A 141 -7.12 -2.54 22.30
N GLN A 142 -7.97 -3.37 22.89
CA GLN A 142 -8.48 -4.57 22.24
C GLN A 142 -9.34 -4.24 21.01
N ASN A 143 -10.16 -3.19 21.09
CA ASN A 143 -10.94 -2.72 19.94
C ASN A 143 -10.02 -2.25 18.82
N PHE A 144 -9.02 -1.42 19.11
CA PHE A 144 -8.03 -0.98 18.13
C PHE A 144 -7.30 -2.16 17.48
N LYS A 145 -6.83 -3.13 18.28
CA LYS A 145 -6.19 -4.35 17.78
C LYS A 145 -7.11 -5.11 16.80
N ASN A 146 -8.34 -5.38 17.23
CA ASN A 146 -9.25 -6.27 16.51
C ASN A 146 -9.93 -5.63 15.29
N GLN A 147 -10.16 -4.31 15.31
CA GLN A 147 -10.92 -3.59 14.30
C GLN A 147 -10.04 -2.80 13.32
N VAL A 148 -8.81 -2.44 13.71
CA VAL A 148 -7.93 -1.59 12.90
C VAL A 148 -6.63 -2.31 12.58
N LEU A 149 -5.86 -2.68 13.60
CA LEU A 149 -4.49 -3.18 13.42
C LEU A 149 -4.45 -4.53 12.69
N PHE A 150 -5.12 -5.54 13.24
CA PHE A 150 -5.10 -6.89 12.67
C PHE A 150 -5.78 -6.98 11.30
N PRO A 151 -6.94 -6.35 11.05
CA PRO A 151 -7.51 -6.30 9.70
C PRO A 151 -6.56 -5.66 8.66
N SER A 152 -5.87 -4.58 9.03
CA SER A 152 -4.92 -3.92 8.12
C SER A 152 -3.71 -4.82 7.80
N TRP A 153 -3.15 -5.48 8.83
CA TRP A 153 -2.08 -6.45 8.65
C TRP A 153 -2.53 -7.67 7.84
N GLN A 154 -3.78 -8.12 8.02
CA GLN A 154 -4.33 -9.22 7.25
C GLN A 154 -4.40 -8.86 5.77
N MET A 155 -4.99 -7.73 5.43
CA MET A 155 -5.09 -7.25 4.06
C MET A 155 -3.73 -7.16 3.36
N ARG A 156 -2.70 -6.62 4.03
CA ARG A 156 -1.34 -6.60 3.46
C ARG A 156 -0.77 -8.00 3.27
N SER A 157 -1.06 -8.92 4.19
CA SER A 157 -0.67 -10.33 4.04
C SER A 157 -1.36 -10.97 2.83
N ASP A 158 -2.64 -10.71 2.64
CA ASP A 158 -3.43 -11.26 1.53
C ASP A 158 -2.89 -10.78 0.19
N VAL A 159 -2.59 -9.49 0.06
CA VAL A 159 -1.95 -8.91 -1.13
C VAL A 159 -0.59 -9.56 -1.41
N LEU A 160 0.28 -9.67 -0.40
CA LEU A 160 1.60 -10.30 -0.56
C LEU A 160 1.51 -11.79 -0.88
N ASN A 161 0.54 -12.50 -0.32
CA ASN A 161 0.31 -13.92 -0.60
C ASN A 161 -0.25 -14.14 -2.02
N TYR A 162 -1.18 -13.28 -2.44
CA TYR A 162 -1.69 -13.29 -3.79
C TYR A 162 -0.57 -13.02 -4.80
N CYS A 163 0.23 -11.96 -4.61
CA CYS A 163 1.35 -11.68 -5.51
C CYS A 163 2.44 -12.76 -5.46
N ALA A 164 2.65 -13.44 -4.33
CA ALA A 164 3.52 -14.62 -4.29
C ALA A 164 3.01 -15.76 -5.18
N SER A 165 1.70 -16.02 -5.17
CA SER A 165 1.09 -17.04 -6.02
C SER A 165 1.22 -16.70 -7.52
N VAL A 166 1.00 -15.42 -7.87
CA VAL A 166 1.20 -14.91 -9.24
C VAL A 166 2.66 -15.06 -9.67
N ALA A 167 3.61 -14.78 -8.79
CA ALA A 167 5.04 -14.91 -9.08
C ALA A 167 5.49 -16.35 -9.37
N THR A 168 4.75 -17.35 -8.88
CA THR A 168 5.03 -18.78 -9.16
C THR A 168 4.28 -19.32 -10.38
N SER A 169 3.34 -18.54 -10.96
CA SER A 169 2.59 -18.93 -12.15
C SER A 169 3.37 -18.59 -13.42
N PRO A 170 3.28 -19.41 -14.49
CA PRO A 170 3.74 -19.03 -15.81
C PRO A 170 3.05 -17.75 -16.29
N ASP A 171 3.82 -16.88 -16.94
CA ASP A 171 3.36 -15.58 -17.45
C ASP A 171 3.44 -15.57 -18.99
N PRO A 172 2.34 -15.90 -19.69
CA PRO A 172 2.33 -15.96 -21.16
C PRO A 172 2.41 -14.56 -21.81
N ASP A 173 2.07 -13.51 -21.07
CA ASP A 173 1.99 -12.13 -21.56
C ASP A 173 3.26 -11.32 -21.20
N ASP A 174 4.40 -11.99 -20.97
CA ASP A 174 5.66 -11.32 -20.71
C ASP A 174 6.25 -10.72 -22.01
N PRO A 175 6.32 -9.37 -22.13
CA PRO A 175 6.82 -8.72 -23.34
C PRO A 175 8.30 -8.97 -23.61
N GLU A 176 9.08 -9.30 -22.57
CA GLU A 176 10.52 -9.56 -22.68
C GLU A 176 10.83 -11.04 -22.97
N SER A 177 9.82 -11.91 -23.04
CA SER A 177 10.00 -13.36 -23.25
C SER A 177 10.77 -13.69 -24.52
N VAL A 178 10.40 -13.06 -25.65
CA VAL A 178 11.05 -13.26 -26.95
C VAL A 178 12.49 -12.74 -26.94
N LEU A 179 12.73 -11.57 -26.35
CA LEU A 179 14.07 -10.99 -26.26
C LEU A 179 15.01 -11.91 -25.46
N ARG A 180 14.53 -12.45 -24.34
CA ARG A 180 15.30 -13.41 -23.53
C ARG A 180 15.61 -14.71 -24.26
N GLN A 181 14.67 -15.22 -25.06
CA GLN A 181 14.91 -16.41 -25.88
C GLN A 181 16.04 -16.16 -26.89
N VAL A 182 16.01 -15.02 -27.58
CA VAL A 182 17.06 -14.61 -28.51
C VAL A 182 18.41 -14.42 -27.81
N GLU A 183 18.43 -13.78 -26.63
CA GLU A 183 19.65 -13.64 -25.82
C GLU A 183 20.24 -15.00 -25.42
N SER A 184 19.38 -15.92 -24.98
CA SER A 184 19.78 -17.27 -24.59
C SER A 184 20.30 -18.10 -25.77
N GLU A 185 19.71 -17.93 -26.96
CA GLU A 185 20.18 -18.60 -28.17
C GLU A 185 21.53 -18.05 -28.62
N LYS A 186 21.69 -16.72 -28.59
CA LYS A 186 22.95 -16.05 -28.94
C LYS A 186 24.09 -16.42 -28.00
N ASP A 187 23.83 -16.55 -26.70
CA ASP A 187 24.85 -17.02 -25.75
C ASP A 187 25.20 -18.49 -25.98
N ARG A 188 24.23 -19.34 -26.33
CA ARG A 188 24.50 -20.75 -26.68
C ARG A 188 25.43 -20.89 -27.89
N GLU A 189 25.40 -19.94 -28.82
CA GLU A 189 26.27 -19.92 -30.00
C GLU A 189 27.65 -19.27 -29.72
N ARG A 190 27.82 -18.67 -28.55
CA ARG A 190 29.03 -17.91 -28.20
C ARG A 190 30.18 -18.84 -27.87
N ILE A 191 31.30 -18.66 -28.57
CA ILE A 191 32.56 -19.34 -28.26
C ILE A 191 33.40 -18.42 -27.39
N VAL A 192 33.82 -18.91 -26.21
CA VAL A 192 34.59 -18.17 -25.21
C VAL A 192 36.02 -18.73 -25.17
N ASP A 193 37.03 -17.85 -25.22
CA ASP A 193 38.42 -18.20 -24.92
C ASP A 193 38.79 -17.64 -23.54
N GLU A 194 38.72 -18.48 -22.51
CA GLU A 194 39.00 -18.09 -21.13
C GLU A 194 40.44 -17.61 -20.92
N ARG A 195 41.35 -17.89 -21.86
CA ARG A 195 42.75 -17.43 -21.80
C ARG A 195 42.88 -15.96 -22.19
N LEU A 196 42.01 -15.47 -23.08
CA LEU A 196 42.03 -14.06 -23.50
C LEU A 196 41.31 -13.17 -22.49
N ASP A 197 40.20 -13.65 -21.92
CA ASP A 197 39.48 -12.97 -20.84
C ASP A 197 38.78 -13.97 -19.90
N PRO A 198 39.28 -14.14 -18.66
CA PRO A 198 38.68 -15.02 -17.65
C PRO A 198 37.23 -14.66 -17.23
N TYR A 199 36.75 -13.44 -17.50
CA TYR A 199 35.40 -13.01 -17.12
C TYR A 199 34.39 -13.18 -18.24
N SER A 200 34.86 -13.42 -19.46
CA SER A 200 34.01 -13.57 -20.63
C SER A 200 33.11 -14.82 -20.55
N SER A 201 33.44 -15.85 -19.76
CA SER A 201 32.60 -17.06 -19.61
C SER A 201 31.26 -16.82 -18.89
N ARG A 202 31.08 -15.69 -18.20
CA ARG A 202 29.87 -15.44 -17.40
C ARG A 202 28.75 -14.84 -18.25
N PHE A 203 27.70 -15.61 -18.45
CA PHE A 203 26.42 -15.12 -18.96
C PHE A 203 25.42 -14.93 -17.82
N TYR A 204 24.76 -13.78 -17.78
CA TYR A 204 23.67 -13.50 -16.84
C TYR A 204 22.41 -13.28 -17.65
N PRO A 205 21.50 -14.28 -17.73
CA PRO A 205 20.22 -14.10 -18.38
C PRO A 205 19.45 -12.96 -17.74
N THR A 206 18.78 -12.17 -18.57
CA THR A 206 17.82 -11.16 -18.08
C THR A 206 16.73 -11.87 -17.27
N GLU A 207 16.48 -11.42 -16.04
CA GLU A 207 15.46 -12.02 -15.17
C GLU A 207 14.06 -11.93 -15.79
N THR A 208 13.23 -12.95 -15.53
CA THR A 208 11.83 -12.97 -15.94
C THR A 208 10.99 -11.97 -15.13
N ARG A 209 9.86 -11.51 -15.69
CA ARG A 209 8.95 -10.61 -14.97
C ARG A 209 8.44 -11.24 -13.66
N THR A 210 8.22 -12.55 -13.65
CA THR A 210 7.82 -13.33 -12.47
C THR A 210 8.95 -13.50 -11.45
N GLU A 211 10.19 -13.70 -11.87
CA GLU A 211 11.36 -13.72 -10.97
C GLU A 211 11.58 -12.37 -10.29
N ARG A 212 11.50 -11.27 -11.04
CA ARG A 212 11.57 -9.90 -10.47
C ARG A 212 10.46 -9.68 -9.45
N LEU A 213 9.25 -10.14 -9.75
CA LEU A 213 8.12 -10.07 -8.81
C LEU A 213 8.35 -10.93 -7.57
N ALA A 214 8.86 -12.16 -7.72
CA ALA A 214 9.15 -13.05 -6.60
C ALA A 214 10.16 -12.42 -5.64
N GLU A 215 11.22 -11.81 -6.19
CA GLU A 215 12.22 -11.10 -5.40
C GLU A 215 11.63 -9.88 -4.69
N LEU A 216 10.82 -9.08 -5.39
CA LEU A 216 10.11 -7.96 -4.78
C LEU A 216 9.23 -8.39 -3.61
N VAL A 217 8.44 -9.46 -3.78
CA VAL A 217 7.55 -9.98 -2.75
C VAL A 217 8.35 -10.51 -1.54
N ARG A 218 9.50 -11.16 -1.76
CA ARG A 218 10.40 -11.59 -0.68
C ARG A 218 10.90 -10.40 0.14
N GLN A 219 11.35 -9.34 -0.54
CA GLN A 219 11.81 -8.12 0.12
C GLN A 219 10.68 -7.46 0.92
N GLU A 220 9.49 -7.31 0.33
CA GLU A 220 8.35 -6.68 1.00
C GLU A 220 7.84 -7.49 2.20
N ARG A 221 7.91 -8.83 2.15
CA ARG A 221 7.64 -9.69 3.32
C ARG A 221 8.65 -9.45 4.45
N GLY A 222 9.93 -9.26 4.11
CA GLY A 222 10.97 -8.90 5.07
C GLY A 222 10.69 -7.55 5.74
N VAL A 223 10.36 -6.52 4.94
CA VAL A 223 9.97 -5.20 5.45
C VAL A 223 8.73 -5.31 6.34
N GLU A 224 7.73 -6.07 5.92
CA GLU A 224 6.49 -6.25 6.67
C GLU A 224 6.73 -6.90 8.04
N ASN A 225 7.62 -7.89 8.12
CA ASN A 225 8.01 -8.48 9.40
C ASN A 225 8.64 -7.46 10.35
N ILE A 226 9.52 -6.59 9.85
CA ILE A 226 10.17 -5.54 10.64
C ILE A 226 9.14 -4.52 11.13
N VAL A 227 8.28 -4.05 10.22
CA VAL A 227 7.24 -3.05 10.53
C VAL A 227 6.29 -3.59 11.60
N ARG A 228 5.79 -4.82 11.45
CA ARG A 228 4.89 -5.43 12.45
C ARG A 228 5.55 -5.62 13.79
N ALA A 229 6.80 -6.10 13.82
CA ALA A 229 7.53 -6.27 15.07
C ALA A 229 7.70 -4.94 15.83
N ARG A 230 8.06 -3.86 15.10
CA ARG A 230 8.21 -2.52 15.67
C ARG A 230 6.87 -1.96 16.18
N SER A 231 5.83 -2.02 15.35
CA SER A 231 4.47 -1.56 15.72
C SER A 231 3.96 -2.33 16.94
N TRP A 232 4.15 -3.65 16.97
CA TRP A 232 3.72 -4.48 18.09
C TRP A 232 4.42 -4.13 19.40
N GLY A 233 5.74 -3.84 19.35
CA GLY A 233 6.48 -3.36 20.53
C GLY A 233 5.83 -2.12 21.14
N LEU A 234 5.53 -1.11 20.31
CA LEU A 234 4.87 0.12 20.77
C LEU A 234 3.44 -0.12 21.28
N VAL A 235 2.70 -1.03 20.65
CA VAL A 235 1.37 -1.45 21.13
C VAL A 235 1.48 -2.12 22.50
N GLY A 236 2.46 -3.01 22.71
CA GLY A 236 2.72 -3.65 24.00
C GLY A 236 3.07 -2.64 25.10
N GLU A 237 3.92 -1.66 24.80
CA GLU A 237 4.27 -0.61 25.77
C GLU A 237 3.06 0.23 26.23
N ARG A 238 2.12 0.52 25.31
CA ARG A 238 0.99 1.45 25.56
C ARG A 238 -0.27 0.76 26.05
N CYS A 239 -0.54 -0.44 25.55
CA CYS A 239 -1.71 -1.25 25.88
C CYS A 239 -1.48 -2.23 27.04
N GLY A 240 -0.26 -2.27 27.59
CA GLY A 240 0.15 -3.27 28.57
C GLY A 240 0.88 -4.43 27.92
N GLU A 241 1.83 -5.01 28.65
CA GLU A 241 2.70 -6.07 28.14
C GLU A 241 1.89 -7.26 27.66
N ASP A 242 1.89 -7.46 26.34
CA ASP A 242 1.51 -8.69 25.69
C ASP A 242 2.83 -9.41 25.37
N TYR A 243 3.20 -10.41 26.16
CA TYR A 243 4.47 -11.14 26.00
C TYR A 243 4.52 -11.96 24.71
N ARG A 244 3.36 -12.13 24.04
CA ARG A 244 3.27 -12.85 22.77
C ARG A 244 3.90 -12.06 21.66
N ARG A 245 4.45 -12.78 20.69
CA ARG A 245 4.93 -12.16 19.46
C ARG A 245 3.75 -11.72 18.59
N TRP A 246 4.01 -10.78 17.68
CA TRP A 246 2.97 -10.19 16.83
C TRP A 246 2.27 -11.24 15.95
N ASP A 247 3.01 -12.26 15.51
CA ASP A 247 2.54 -13.36 14.66
C ASP A 247 1.60 -14.29 15.40
N GLU A 248 1.92 -14.64 16.64
CA GLU A 248 1.05 -15.41 17.53
C GLU A 248 -0.27 -14.66 17.77
N ALA A 249 -0.19 -13.38 18.15
CA ALA A 249 -1.38 -12.56 18.41
C ALA A 249 -2.28 -12.42 17.16
N LEU A 250 -1.69 -12.25 15.99
CA LEU A 250 -2.42 -12.20 14.72
C LEU A 250 -3.07 -13.55 14.38
N ASN A 251 -2.37 -14.66 14.61
CA ASN A 251 -2.90 -16.00 14.37
C ASN A 251 -4.06 -16.34 15.31
N ASP A 252 -3.98 -15.96 16.58
CA ASP A 252 -5.09 -16.12 17.53
C ASP A 252 -6.32 -15.32 17.09
N TRP A 253 -6.11 -14.09 16.61
CA TRP A 253 -7.18 -13.27 16.06
C TRP A 253 -7.86 -13.92 14.84
N ARG A 254 -7.08 -14.53 13.92
CA ARG A 254 -7.63 -15.29 12.77
C ARG A 254 -8.51 -16.45 13.22
N LYS A 255 -8.00 -17.31 14.11
CA LYS A 255 -8.73 -18.45 14.66
C LYS A 255 -10.03 -18.02 15.35
N GLY A 256 -10.00 -16.91 16.07
CA GLY A 256 -11.17 -16.34 16.75
C GLY A 256 -12.25 -15.82 15.80
N ARG A 257 -11.95 -15.61 14.52
CA ARG A 257 -12.92 -15.26 13.48
C ARG A 257 -13.50 -16.50 12.79
N GLU A 258 -12.65 -17.48 12.48
CA GLU A 258 -13.06 -18.73 11.84
C GLU A 258 -14.01 -19.55 12.73
N GLY A 259 -13.83 -19.52 14.06
CA GLY A 259 -14.75 -20.18 14.99
C GLY A 259 -16.08 -19.46 15.24
N LYS A 260 -16.35 -18.34 14.56
CA LYS A 260 -17.60 -17.57 14.67
C LYS A 260 -18.48 -17.62 13.42
N GLU A 261 -17.99 -18.25 12.35
CA GLU A 261 -18.79 -18.67 11.19
C GLU A 261 -19.33 -20.09 11.40
#